data_AF-A0A640KQF0-F1
#
_entry.id   AF-A0A640KQF0-F1
#
_cell.length_a   1.000
_cell.length_b   1.000
_cell.length_c   1.000
_cell.angle_alpha   90.00
_cell.angle_beta   90.00
_cell.angle_gamma   90.00
#
_symmetry.space_group_name_H-M   'P 1'
#
loop_
_entity.id
_entity.type
_entity.pdbx_description
1 polymer ?
#
loop_
_entity_poly.entity_id
_entity_poly.type
_entity_poly.pdbx_seq_one_letter_code
_entity_poly.pdbx_strand_id
1 'polypeptide(L)'
;MRELKMRNRDCALLLEERQQLLPLKEKCESQKEMILALRDQLNLAHAQLESATDALEEMKRQQRDKEHRERVAHAERVVYGASASTRGATGGTSGPQTATSHTGNVVPSAKPASAQRANNPTRRAPGGTVVNTSSGPQIIYDVSDISSVGFTKNAKLPYDFLGGPGAQLQYLAPSHGSAEEDAGEQLEGGCDASEDAQVRHTMATAAEAIQLDAKHAEIEEREHMALLERLKALREGHK
;
A
#
# COMPACT_ATOMS: atom_id res chain seq x y z
N MET A 1 -15.84 50.60 56.20
CA MET A 1 -16.64 50.91 54.99
C MET A 1 -15.82 50.85 53.69
N ARG A 2 -14.65 51.49 53.55
CA ARG A 2 -13.84 51.41 52.31
C ARG A 2 -13.30 50.00 52.02
N GLU A 3 -12.77 49.32 53.01
CA GLU A 3 -12.24 47.94 52.85
C GLU A 3 -13.31 46.96 52.38
N LEU A 4 -14.54 47.07 52.89
CA LEU A 4 -15.66 46.24 52.46
C LEU A 4 -16.04 46.49 50.99
N LYS A 5 -15.91 47.73 50.50
CA LYS A 5 -16.13 48.07 49.09
C LYS A 5 -15.03 47.50 48.19
N MET A 6 -13.77 47.55 48.64
CA MET A 6 -12.65 46.93 47.93
C MET A 6 -12.84 45.42 47.84
N ARG A 7 -13.12 44.75 48.95
CA ARG A 7 -13.35 43.29 48.95
C ARG A 7 -14.55 42.88 48.09
N ASN A 8 -15.65 43.64 48.12
CA ASN A 8 -16.78 43.38 47.23
C ASN A 8 -16.42 43.54 45.75
N ARG A 9 -15.61 44.54 45.41
CA ARG A 9 -15.11 44.72 44.05
C ARG A 9 -14.22 43.55 43.63
N ASP A 10 -13.32 43.12 44.48
CA ASP A 10 -12.43 41.99 44.21
C ASP A 10 -13.23 40.69 44.04
N CYS A 11 -14.25 40.47 44.87
CA CYS A 11 -15.17 39.34 44.70
C CYS A 11 -15.95 39.40 43.38
N ALA A 12 -16.39 40.59 42.95
CA ALA A 12 -17.07 40.74 41.67
C ALA A 12 -16.15 40.43 40.49
N LEU A 13 -14.89 40.89 40.54
CA LEU A 13 -13.88 40.58 39.52
C LEU A 13 -13.58 39.07 39.45
N LEU A 14 -13.39 38.42 40.60
CA LEU A 14 -13.17 36.96 40.65
C LEU A 14 -14.35 36.16 40.09
N LEU A 15 -15.58 36.62 40.29
CA LEU A 15 -16.77 36.00 39.72
C LEU A 15 -16.80 36.15 38.19
N GLU A 16 -16.45 37.33 37.68
CA GLU A 16 -16.37 37.59 36.24
C GLU A 16 -15.27 36.75 35.58
N GLU A 17 -14.07 36.71 36.17
CA GLU A 17 -12.95 35.86 35.70
C GLU A 17 -13.34 34.38 35.68
N ARG A 18 -14.00 33.89 36.73
CA ARG A 18 -14.52 32.52 36.76
C ARG A 18 -15.51 32.26 35.63
N GLN A 19 -16.39 33.20 35.35
CA GLN A 19 -17.39 33.08 34.28
C GLN A 19 -16.72 33.03 32.89
N GLN A 20 -15.63 33.77 32.68
CA GLN A 20 -14.84 33.73 31.45
C GLN A 20 -14.00 32.44 31.31
N LEU A 21 -13.53 31.86 32.41
CA LEU A 21 -12.72 30.64 32.41
C LEU A 21 -13.52 29.35 32.15
N LEU A 22 -14.80 29.31 32.54
CA LEU A 22 -15.67 28.14 32.33
C LEU A 22 -15.72 27.64 30.87
N PRO A 23 -16.04 28.48 29.86
CA PRO A 23 -16.09 28.01 28.47
C PRO A 23 -14.72 27.59 27.93
N LEU A 24 -13.61 28.15 28.46
CA LEU A 24 -12.27 27.73 28.10
C LEU A 24 -11.97 26.34 28.66
N LYS A 25 -12.35 26.07 29.91
CA LYS A 25 -12.22 24.75 30.52
C LYS A 25 -12.98 23.68 29.72
N GLU A 26 -14.24 23.96 29.35
CA GLU A 26 -15.05 23.05 28.54
C GLU A 26 -14.41 22.76 27.18
N LYS A 27 -13.87 23.79 26.51
CA LYS A 27 -13.13 23.61 25.25
C LYS A 27 -11.87 22.76 25.43
N CYS A 28 -11.10 22.99 26.49
CA CYS A 28 -9.92 22.18 26.79
C CYS A 28 -10.29 20.72 27.07
N GLU A 29 -11.38 20.45 27.78
CA GLU A 29 -11.88 19.10 28.02
C GLU A 29 -12.33 18.43 26.72
N SER A 30 -13.12 19.13 25.89
CA SER A 30 -13.53 18.64 24.57
C SER A 30 -12.34 18.36 23.64
N GLN A 31 -11.33 19.22 23.63
CA GLN A 31 -10.11 19.01 22.85
C GLN A 31 -9.32 17.78 23.35
N LYS A 32 -9.26 17.54 24.65
CA LYS A 32 -8.62 16.34 25.22
C LYS A 32 -9.34 15.07 24.77
N GLU A 33 -10.67 15.05 24.83
CA GLU A 33 -11.46 13.92 24.35
C GLU A 33 -11.25 13.66 22.85
N MET A 34 -11.19 14.72 22.04
CA MET A 34 -10.90 14.59 20.61
C MET A 34 -9.50 14.03 20.35
N ILE A 35 -8.49 14.48 21.11
CA ILE A 35 -7.12 13.96 20.99
C ILE A 35 -7.08 12.46 21.33
N LEU A 36 -7.80 12.03 22.36
CA LEU A 36 -7.90 10.61 22.71
C LEU A 36 -8.56 9.81 21.59
N ALA A 37 -9.69 10.27 21.06
CA ALA A 37 -10.38 9.61 19.96
C ALA A 37 -9.49 9.50 18.69
N LEU A 38 -8.72 10.55 18.38
CA LEU A 38 -7.79 10.52 17.25
C LEU A 38 -6.61 9.56 17.48
N ARG A 39 -6.11 9.46 18.72
CA ARG A 39 -5.08 8.47 19.09
C ARG A 39 -5.62 7.05 18.92
N ASP A 40 -6.84 6.77 19.36
CA ASP A 40 -7.46 5.45 19.20
C ASP A 40 -7.64 5.10 17.71
N GLN A 41 -8.02 6.07 16.88
CA GLN A 41 -8.11 5.88 15.43
C GLN A 41 -6.74 5.57 14.80
N LEU A 42 -5.68 6.26 15.21
CA LEU A 42 -4.32 5.98 14.73
C LEU A 42 -3.85 4.58 15.16
N ASN A 43 -4.11 4.20 16.41
CA ASN A 43 -3.77 2.86 16.91
C ASN A 43 -4.49 1.76 16.12
N LEU A 44 -5.78 1.96 15.84
CA LEU A 44 -6.55 1.03 15.01
C LEU A 44 -5.98 0.94 13.58
N ALA A 45 -5.63 2.07 12.98
CA ALA A 45 -5.05 2.10 11.64
C ALA A 45 -3.68 1.41 11.58
N HIS A 46 -2.83 1.58 12.59
CA HIS A 46 -1.56 0.86 12.71
C HIS A 46 -1.77 -0.65 12.82
N ALA A 47 -2.70 -1.11 13.68
CA ALA A 47 -3.01 -2.52 13.81
C ALA A 47 -3.55 -3.13 12.50
N GLN A 48 -4.32 -2.37 11.73
CA GLN A 48 -4.79 -2.80 10.41
C GLN A 48 -3.67 -2.90 9.38
N LEU A 49 -2.72 -1.95 9.41
CA LEU A 49 -1.55 -1.98 8.54
C LEU A 49 -0.68 -3.20 8.84
N GLU A 50 -0.38 -3.45 10.11
CA GLU A 50 0.41 -4.59 10.58
C GLU A 50 -0.25 -5.93 10.19
N SER A 51 -1.56 -6.06 10.42
CA SER A 51 -2.30 -7.24 9.97
C SER A 51 -2.27 -7.43 8.46
N ALA A 52 -2.31 -6.34 7.68
CA ALA A 52 -2.23 -6.40 6.23
C ALA A 52 -0.82 -6.78 5.74
N THR A 53 0.24 -6.28 6.39
CA THR A 53 1.62 -6.64 6.06
C THR A 53 1.87 -8.12 6.35
N ASP A 54 1.43 -8.62 7.51
CA ASP A 54 1.55 -10.04 7.87
C ASP A 54 0.83 -10.94 6.86
N ALA A 55 -0.38 -10.56 6.45
CA ALA A 55 -1.13 -11.30 5.45
C ALA A 55 -0.42 -11.36 4.09
N LEU A 56 0.24 -10.26 3.68
CA LEU A 56 1.03 -10.22 2.45
C LEU A 56 2.29 -11.07 2.54
N GLU A 57 2.98 -11.06 3.68
CA GLU A 57 4.15 -11.90 3.92
C GLU A 57 3.80 -13.39 3.91
N GLU A 58 2.69 -13.75 4.54
CA GLU A 58 2.18 -15.11 4.55
C GLU A 58 1.79 -15.57 3.15
N MET A 59 1.11 -14.72 2.36
CA MET A 59 0.84 -15.05 0.95
C MET A 59 2.12 -15.23 0.12
N LYS A 60 3.15 -14.39 0.33
CA LYS A 60 4.45 -14.54 -0.34
C LYS A 60 5.13 -15.86 0.08
N ARG A 61 5.05 -16.24 1.35
CA ARG A 61 5.57 -17.51 1.85
C ARG A 61 4.85 -18.69 1.20
N GLN A 62 3.52 -18.69 1.21
CA GLN A 62 2.70 -19.72 0.58
C GLN A 62 2.98 -19.85 -0.92
N GLN A 63 3.20 -18.73 -1.62
CA GLN A 63 3.57 -18.72 -3.03
C GLN A 63 4.92 -19.40 -3.26
N ARG A 64 5.95 -19.05 -2.47
CA ARG A 64 7.27 -19.70 -2.54
C ARG A 64 7.19 -21.20 -2.24
N ASP A 65 6.40 -21.59 -1.24
CA ASP A 65 6.21 -22.98 -0.87
C ASP A 65 5.45 -23.76 -1.94
N LYS A 66 4.48 -23.13 -2.61
CA LYS A 66 3.78 -23.69 -3.76
C LYS A 66 4.73 -23.90 -4.93
N GLU A 67 5.51 -22.89 -5.31
CA GLU A 67 6.50 -22.98 -6.39
C GLU A 67 7.60 -24.02 -6.08
N HIS A 68 8.02 -24.13 -4.82
CA HIS A 68 8.95 -25.17 -4.39
C HIS A 68 8.33 -26.56 -4.54
N ARG A 69 7.10 -26.77 -4.07
CA ARG A 69 6.37 -28.04 -4.24
C ARG A 69 6.19 -28.41 -5.71
N GLU A 70 5.86 -27.45 -6.57
CA GLU A 70 5.72 -27.68 -8.02
C GLU A 70 7.06 -28.07 -8.66
N ARG A 71 8.17 -27.42 -8.27
CA ARG A 71 9.52 -27.79 -8.74
C ARG A 71 9.93 -29.18 -8.30
N VAL A 72 9.67 -29.55 -7.04
CA VAL A 72 9.94 -30.89 -6.51
C VAL A 72 9.10 -31.93 -7.24
N ALA A 73 7.79 -31.72 -7.38
CA ALA A 73 6.90 -32.64 -8.09
C ALA A 73 7.28 -32.79 -9.58
N HIS A 74 7.73 -31.72 -10.22
CA HIS A 74 8.26 -31.78 -11.59
C HIS A 74 9.56 -32.59 -11.65
N ALA A 75 10.51 -32.34 -10.74
CA ALA A 75 11.75 -33.11 -10.66
C ALA A 75 11.50 -34.60 -10.41
N GLU A 76 10.60 -34.93 -9.49
CA GLU A 76 10.16 -36.31 -9.24
C GLU A 76 9.55 -36.95 -10.49
N ARG A 77 8.71 -36.23 -11.24
CA ARG A 77 8.16 -36.73 -12.51
C ARG A 77 9.24 -36.97 -13.56
N VAL A 78 10.26 -36.11 -13.64
CA VAL A 78 11.37 -36.31 -14.58
C VAL A 78 12.22 -37.52 -14.16
N VAL A 79 12.53 -37.66 -12.87
CA VAL A 79 13.41 -38.71 -12.35
C VAL A 79 12.72 -40.08 -12.32
N TYR A 80 11.46 -40.15 -11.87
CA TYR A 80 10.73 -41.41 -11.68
C TYR A 80 9.64 -41.65 -12.73
N GLY A 81 9.14 -40.62 -13.42
CA GLY A 81 8.13 -40.76 -14.48
C GLY A 81 8.71 -41.14 -15.85
N ALA A 82 10.00 -40.88 -16.11
CA ALA A 82 10.67 -41.36 -17.31
C ALA A 82 10.82 -42.91 -17.34
N SER A 83 10.80 -43.57 -16.18
CA SER A 83 10.84 -45.03 -16.08
C SER A 83 9.48 -45.74 -16.28
N ALA A 84 8.38 -45.01 -16.50
CA ALA A 84 7.04 -45.60 -16.64
C ALA A 84 6.38 -45.39 -18.01
N SER A 85 7.08 -44.87 -19.03
CA SER A 85 6.50 -44.76 -20.38
C SER A 85 7.53 -44.92 -21.50
N THR A 86 8.10 -46.12 -21.60
CA THR A 86 8.69 -46.61 -22.86
C THR A 86 8.27 -48.06 -23.07
N ARG A 87 7.03 -48.26 -23.53
CA ARG A 87 6.65 -49.44 -24.32
C ARG A 87 5.35 -49.18 -25.07
N GLY A 88 5.44 -49.08 -26.40
CA GLY A 88 4.31 -48.91 -27.32
C GLY A 88 4.62 -47.84 -28.38
N ALA A 89 5.51 -48.12 -29.32
CA ALA A 89 5.14 -48.59 -30.66
C ALA A 89 4.66 -47.44 -31.59
N THR A 90 5.61 -46.97 -32.41
CA THR A 90 5.49 -46.75 -33.86
C THR A 90 4.16 -46.25 -34.45
N GLY A 91 4.21 -45.05 -35.05
CA GLY A 91 3.61 -44.75 -36.35
C GLY A 91 2.11 -44.47 -36.39
N GLY A 92 1.71 -43.34 -36.97
CA GLY A 92 0.30 -43.09 -37.28
C GLY A 92 -0.04 -41.64 -37.58
N THR A 93 0.37 -41.16 -38.75
CA THR A 93 -0.28 -40.03 -39.42
C THR A 93 -1.68 -40.45 -39.90
N SER A 94 -2.75 -39.87 -39.35
CA SER A 94 -4.01 -39.59 -40.05
C SER A 94 -5.08 -39.12 -39.07
N GLY A 95 -5.61 -37.91 -39.30
CA GLY A 95 -6.87 -37.49 -38.69
C GLY A 95 -8.07 -38.16 -39.36
N PRO A 96 -9.26 -38.06 -38.76
CA PRO A 96 -10.50 -38.23 -39.49
C PRO A 96 -11.31 -36.94 -39.56
N GLN A 97 -11.86 -36.74 -40.75
CA GLN A 97 -12.80 -35.71 -41.17
C GLN A 97 -14.19 -35.92 -40.56
N THR A 98 -14.94 -34.85 -40.36
CA THR A 98 -16.37 -34.82 -40.71
C THR A 98 -16.72 -33.46 -41.28
N ALA A 99 -17.31 -33.48 -42.47
CA ALA A 99 -17.86 -32.34 -43.18
C ALA A 99 -19.37 -32.26 -42.95
N THR A 100 -19.93 -31.05 -42.85
CA THR A 100 -21.32 -30.72 -43.26
C THR A 100 -21.51 -29.19 -43.38
N SER A 101 -21.32 -28.69 -44.60
CA SER A 101 -22.16 -27.75 -45.37
C SER A 101 -23.24 -26.86 -44.71
N HIS A 102 -23.20 -25.52 -44.91
CA HIS A 102 -24.00 -24.78 -45.92
C HIS A 102 -24.10 -23.25 -45.68
N THR A 103 -23.57 -22.50 -46.65
CA THR A 103 -24.09 -21.27 -47.34
C THR A 103 -24.67 -20.07 -46.57
N GLY A 104 -24.15 -18.88 -46.91
CA GLY A 104 -24.92 -17.63 -46.84
C GLY A 104 -24.08 -16.34 -46.87
N ASN A 105 -23.54 -15.98 -48.04
CA ASN A 105 -23.02 -14.62 -48.28
C ASN A 105 -24.14 -13.57 -48.15
N VAL A 106 -23.81 -12.37 -47.66
CA VAL A 106 -24.13 -11.05 -48.26
C VAL A 106 -23.71 -9.93 -47.28
N VAL A 107 -22.79 -9.08 -47.74
CA VAL A 107 -22.55 -7.69 -47.28
C VAL A 107 -23.32 -6.80 -48.28
N PRO A 108 -24.00 -5.71 -47.86
CA PRO A 108 -23.43 -4.39 -48.17
C PRO A 108 -23.79 -3.22 -47.22
N SER A 109 -22.83 -2.28 -47.15
CA SER A 109 -22.99 -0.82 -47.34
C SER A 109 -23.60 0.10 -46.25
N ALA A 110 -22.72 0.99 -45.76
CA ALA A 110 -22.82 2.43 -45.47
C ALA A 110 -24.17 3.12 -45.08
N LYS A 111 -24.12 3.81 -43.91
CA LYS A 111 -24.65 5.15 -43.45
C LYS A 111 -25.85 5.80 -44.20
N PRO A 112 -26.72 6.64 -43.57
CA PRO A 112 -26.50 7.49 -42.38
C PRO A 112 -27.74 7.69 -41.44
N ALA A 113 -27.62 8.65 -40.51
CA ALA A 113 -28.66 9.59 -40.03
C ALA A 113 -29.24 9.46 -38.61
N SER A 114 -29.12 10.60 -37.91
CA SER A 114 -30.19 11.30 -37.19
C SER A 114 -30.78 10.68 -35.92
N ALA A 115 -30.40 11.30 -34.80
CA ALA A 115 -31.22 11.67 -33.64
C ALA A 115 -32.59 10.95 -33.50
N GLN A 116 -32.64 10.01 -32.55
CA GLN A 116 -33.88 9.68 -31.85
C GLN A 116 -33.74 10.10 -30.38
N ARG A 117 -34.44 11.19 -30.07
CA ARG A 117 -34.82 11.60 -28.72
C ARG A 117 -35.87 10.58 -28.24
N ALA A 118 -35.43 9.59 -27.48
CA ALA A 118 -36.32 8.65 -26.80
C ALA A 118 -36.14 8.83 -25.29
N ASN A 119 -37.18 9.37 -24.66
CA ASN A 119 -37.36 9.38 -23.22
C ASN A 119 -37.44 7.94 -22.72
N ASN A 120 -36.30 7.41 -22.27
CA ASN A 120 -36.18 6.30 -21.33
C ASN A 120 -34.81 6.44 -20.67
N PRO A 121 -34.68 6.38 -19.34
CA PRO A 121 -33.37 6.38 -18.70
C PRO A 121 -32.70 5.03 -18.98
N THR A 122 -32.05 4.92 -20.13
CA THR A 122 -31.16 3.82 -20.44
C THR A 122 -30.01 3.91 -19.45
N ARG A 123 -30.05 3.02 -18.46
CA ARG A 123 -29.00 2.65 -17.51
C ARG A 123 -27.61 2.92 -18.09
N ARG A 124 -27.07 4.12 -17.86
CA ARG A 124 -25.73 4.51 -18.30
C ARG A 124 -24.72 3.71 -17.49
N ALA A 125 -23.74 3.12 -18.18
CA ALA A 125 -22.62 2.48 -17.53
C ALA A 125 -21.88 3.51 -16.65
N PRO A 126 -21.40 3.13 -15.45
CA PRO A 126 -20.78 4.05 -14.51
C PRO A 126 -19.40 4.43 -15.04
N GLY A 127 -19.31 5.56 -15.71
CA GLY A 127 -18.07 6.09 -16.24
C GLY A 127 -18.39 7.45 -16.85
N GLY A 128 -17.85 8.51 -16.26
CA GLY A 128 -18.11 9.89 -16.68
C GLY A 128 -17.83 10.14 -18.17
N THR A 129 -18.22 11.31 -18.66
CA THR A 129 -17.99 11.68 -20.05
C THR A 129 -16.51 12.05 -20.24
N VAL A 130 -15.82 11.37 -21.16
CA VAL A 130 -14.45 11.72 -21.52
C VAL A 130 -14.47 12.94 -22.43
N VAL A 131 -13.79 14.00 -22.02
CA VAL A 131 -13.60 15.24 -22.78
C VAL A 131 -12.13 15.40 -23.11
N ASN A 132 -11.80 15.53 -24.40
CA ASN A 132 -10.43 15.78 -24.84
C ASN A 132 -10.10 17.26 -24.66
N THR A 133 -9.18 17.57 -23.76
CA THR A 133 -8.66 18.93 -23.56
C THR A 133 -7.27 19.05 -24.22
N SER A 134 -6.78 20.28 -24.38
CA SER A 134 -5.40 20.53 -24.85
C SER A 134 -4.33 19.93 -23.94
N SER A 135 -4.68 19.59 -22.70
CA SER A 135 -3.81 18.90 -21.73
C SER A 135 -3.96 17.37 -21.75
N GLY A 136 -4.86 16.83 -22.58
CA GLY A 136 -5.17 15.40 -22.67
C GLY A 136 -6.64 15.06 -22.33
N PRO A 137 -7.02 13.78 -22.47
CA PRO A 137 -8.36 13.31 -22.13
C PRO A 137 -8.64 13.46 -20.62
N GLN A 138 -9.73 14.13 -20.27
CA GLN A 138 -10.22 14.28 -18.89
C GLN A 138 -11.59 13.62 -18.74
N ILE A 139 -11.85 12.96 -17.61
CA ILE A 139 -13.14 12.33 -17.32
C ILE A 139 -13.97 13.30 -16.47
N ILE A 140 -15.09 13.77 -17.00
CA ILE A 140 -16.04 14.63 -16.29
C ILE A 140 -17.19 13.77 -15.76
N TYR A 141 -17.36 13.77 -14.45
CA TYR A 141 -18.51 13.14 -13.80
C TYR A 141 -19.60 14.20 -13.58
N ASP A 142 -20.84 13.87 -13.95
CA ASP A 142 -21.98 14.71 -13.62
C ASP A 142 -22.20 14.66 -12.10
N VAL A 143 -22.38 15.82 -11.47
CA VAL A 143 -22.38 16.00 -10.00
C VAL A 143 -23.46 15.13 -9.30
N SER A 144 -24.47 14.70 -10.03
CA SER A 144 -25.55 13.82 -9.53
C SER A 144 -25.11 12.38 -9.23
N ASP A 145 -24.02 11.89 -9.82
CA ASP A 145 -23.55 10.50 -9.67
C ASP A 145 -22.45 10.30 -8.61
N ILE A 146 -21.97 11.38 -8.00
CA ILE A 146 -20.92 11.34 -6.96
C ILE A 146 -21.48 10.84 -5.62
N SER A 147 -22.81 10.70 -5.48
CA SER A 147 -23.49 10.45 -4.21
C SER A 147 -23.61 8.98 -3.75
N SER A 148 -23.02 7.99 -4.42
CA SER A 148 -23.21 6.58 -3.97
C SER A 148 -22.11 5.58 -4.34
N VAL A 149 -21.12 5.95 -5.15
CA VAL A 149 -19.98 5.04 -5.40
C VAL A 149 -18.89 5.31 -4.38
N GLY A 150 -19.18 4.98 -3.12
CA GLY A 150 -18.15 4.67 -2.14
C GLY A 150 -17.22 3.59 -2.71
N PHE A 151 -15.99 3.55 -2.21
CA PHE A 151 -14.89 2.63 -2.53
C PHE A 151 -15.29 1.14 -2.51
N THR A 152 -16.11 0.71 -3.45
CA THR A 152 -16.57 -0.68 -3.59
C THR A 152 -15.59 -1.41 -4.48
N LYS A 153 -15.13 -2.56 -3.99
CA LYS A 153 -14.08 -3.43 -4.56
C LYS A 153 -14.42 -4.02 -5.95
N ASN A 154 -15.50 -3.57 -6.57
CA ASN A 154 -16.06 -4.09 -7.82
C ASN A 154 -16.01 -3.08 -8.98
N ALA A 155 -15.45 -1.89 -8.77
CA ALA A 155 -15.16 -0.98 -9.87
C ALA A 155 -13.94 -1.49 -10.64
N LYS A 156 -14.20 -2.10 -11.80
CA LYS A 156 -13.18 -2.52 -12.75
C LYS A 156 -12.55 -1.25 -13.34
N LEU A 157 -11.47 -0.75 -12.71
CA LEU A 157 -10.70 0.35 -13.28
C LEU A 157 -10.25 -0.05 -14.69
N PRO A 158 -10.34 0.84 -15.69
CA PRO A 158 -9.74 0.58 -16.98
C PRO A 158 -8.26 0.31 -16.76
N TYR A 159 -7.86 -0.89 -17.20
CA TYR A 159 -6.47 -1.25 -17.36
C TYR A 159 -5.85 -0.19 -18.27
N ASP A 160 -4.63 0.23 -17.93
CA ASP A 160 -3.76 1.11 -18.71
C ASP A 160 -3.88 2.63 -18.42
N PHE A 161 -3.16 3.07 -17.36
CA PHE A 161 -2.72 4.47 -17.27
C PHE A 161 -1.29 4.66 -16.75
N LEU A 162 -0.63 3.66 -16.13
CA LEU A 162 0.73 3.83 -15.57
C LEU A 162 1.65 2.61 -15.67
N GLY A 163 1.53 1.82 -16.74
CA GLY A 163 2.41 0.68 -16.99
C GLY A 163 2.13 -0.50 -16.04
N GLY A 164 2.48 -1.70 -16.50
CA GLY A 164 2.13 -2.96 -15.85
C GLY A 164 2.65 -3.14 -14.41
N PRO A 165 2.38 -4.32 -13.80
CA PRO A 165 2.70 -4.61 -12.41
C PRO A 165 4.21 -4.55 -12.18
N GLY A 166 4.69 -3.45 -11.59
CA GLY A 166 6.11 -3.23 -11.30
C GLY A 166 6.48 -1.78 -10.97
N ALA A 167 5.68 -0.80 -11.36
CA ALA A 167 6.07 0.61 -11.26
C ALA A 167 5.85 1.30 -9.89
N GLN A 168 5.15 0.68 -8.92
CA GLN A 168 4.82 1.33 -7.63
C GLN A 168 5.72 0.94 -6.44
N LEU A 169 6.68 0.02 -6.61
CA LEU A 169 7.46 -0.52 -5.50
C LEU A 169 8.62 0.38 -5.01
N GLN A 170 8.88 1.54 -5.61
CA GLN A 170 10.07 2.34 -5.29
C GLN A 170 9.86 3.55 -4.37
N TYR A 171 8.62 3.91 -3.99
CA TYR A 171 8.38 5.20 -3.32
C TYR A 171 7.80 5.14 -1.90
N LEU A 172 7.57 3.96 -1.31
CA LEU A 172 6.88 3.86 -0.02
C LEU A 172 7.53 2.82 0.90
N ALA A 173 8.66 3.17 1.51
CA ALA A 173 9.17 2.47 2.68
C ALA A 173 9.40 3.45 3.83
N PRO A 174 8.61 3.36 4.91
CA PRO A 174 9.00 3.88 6.23
C PRO A 174 9.39 2.74 7.19
N SER A 175 10.55 2.89 7.83
CA SER A 175 11.09 2.00 8.87
C SER A 175 10.24 1.98 10.14
N HIS A 176 9.99 0.77 10.67
CA HIS A 176 9.34 0.51 11.97
C HIS A 176 10.36 0.57 13.12
N GLY A 177 9.97 1.17 14.25
CA GLY A 177 10.64 1.05 15.55
C GLY A 177 9.58 0.85 16.64
N SER A 178 9.63 -0.31 17.30
CA SER A 178 8.67 -0.84 18.27
C SER A 178 8.90 -0.33 19.69
N ALA A 179 7.80 -0.13 20.42
CA ALA A 179 7.76 0.17 21.84
C ALA A 179 7.89 -1.12 22.69
N GLU A 180 8.61 -1.05 23.80
CA GLU A 180 8.45 -1.96 24.94
C GLU A 180 8.43 -1.17 26.25
N GLU A 181 7.50 -1.56 27.12
CA GLU A 181 7.22 -1.08 28.47
C GLU A 181 8.23 -1.68 29.48
N ASP A 182 8.64 -0.94 30.52
CA ASP A 182 8.52 -1.43 31.91
C ASP A 182 8.76 -0.33 32.98
N ALA A 183 8.30 -0.62 34.18
CA ALA A 183 7.89 0.24 35.27
C ALA A 183 8.97 0.86 36.17
N GLY A 184 8.59 2.01 36.78
CA GLY A 184 8.78 2.30 38.22
C GLY A 184 10.11 2.88 38.68
N GLU A 185 10.17 4.19 38.92
CA GLU A 185 10.35 4.80 40.26
C GLU A 185 10.47 6.33 40.14
N GLN A 186 9.96 6.99 41.18
CA GLN A 186 9.68 8.41 41.27
C GLN A 186 10.94 9.17 41.70
N LEU A 187 11.37 10.20 40.93
CA LEU A 187 12.09 11.34 41.49
C LEU A 187 11.87 12.62 40.67
N GLU A 188 11.47 13.62 41.42
CA GLU A 188 11.11 14.99 41.13
C GLU A 188 12.26 15.75 40.43
N GLY A 189 12.02 16.24 39.21
CA GLY A 189 12.99 17.06 38.46
C GLY A 189 12.61 17.18 36.99
N GLY A 190 11.94 18.27 36.62
CA GLY A 190 11.41 18.51 35.28
C GLY A 190 12.49 18.64 34.21
N CYS A 191 12.68 17.56 33.47
CA CYS A 191 12.98 17.46 32.04
C CYS A 191 12.44 16.08 31.68
N ASP A 192 11.58 15.96 30.66
CA ASP A 192 10.95 14.69 30.30
C ASP A 192 12.05 13.68 29.91
N ALA A 193 12.51 12.88 30.89
CA ALA A 193 13.55 11.87 30.71
C ALA A 193 13.19 10.85 29.62
N SER A 194 11.89 10.74 29.31
CA SER A 194 11.31 9.99 28.20
C SER A 194 11.67 10.59 26.83
N GLU A 195 11.59 11.90 26.66
CA GLU A 195 11.99 12.57 25.41
C GLU A 195 13.51 12.46 25.20
N ASP A 196 14.29 12.66 26.26
CA ASP A 196 15.74 12.52 26.23
C ASP A 196 16.20 11.06 26.02
N ALA A 197 15.46 10.07 26.53
CA ALA A 197 15.67 8.66 26.22
C ALA A 197 15.30 8.31 24.77
N GLN A 198 14.23 8.89 24.25
CA GLN A 198 13.83 8.71 22.84
C GLN A 198 14.84 9.35 21.88
N VAL A 199 15.35 10.54 22.21
CA VAL A 199 16.43 11.19 21.45
C VAL A 199 17.70 10.35 21.50
N ARG A 200 18.11 9.83 22.67
CA ARG A 200 19.25 8.91 22.75
C ARG A 200 19.04 7.63 21.94
N HIS A 201 17.85 7.04 22.01
CA HIS A 201 17.52 5.84 21.25
C HIS A 201 17.59 6.09 19.75
N THR A 202 16.94 7.16 19.26
CA THR A 202 16.99 7.53 17.84
C THR A 202 18.41 7.83 17.36
N MET A 203 19.23 8.50 18.18
CA MET A 203 20.64 8.73 17.86
C MET A 203 21.44 7.43 17.82
N ALA A 204 21.19 6.48 18.73
CA ALA A 204 21.83 5.17 18.74
C ALA A 204 21.43 4.35 17.49
N THR A 205 20.15 4.30 17.15
CA THR A 205 19.67 3.62 15.94
C THR A 205 20.24 4.26 14.67
N ALA A 206 20.33 5.59 14.60
CA ALA A 206 20.95 6.28 13.48
C ALA A 206 22.45 5.95 13.37
N ALA A 207 23.16 5.87 14.50
CA ALA A 207 24.57 5.48 14.52
C ALA A 207 24.77 4.02 14.07
N GLU A 208 23.90 3.11 14.49
CA GLU A 208 23.91 1.71 14.05
C GLU A 208 23.62 1.57 12.56
N ALA A 209 22.68 2.34 12.02
CA ALA A 209 22.38 2.36 10.59
C ALA A 209 23.60 2.80 9.77
N ILE A 210 24.29 3.87 10.20
CA ILE A 210 25.53 4.34 9.56
C ILE A 210 26.63 3.26 9.58
N GLN A 211 26.74 2.51 10.69
CA GLN A 211 27.71 1.41 10.78
C GLN A 211 27.36 0.24 9.87
N LEU A 212 26.08 -0.09 9.72
CA LEU A 212 25.63 -1.14 8.81
C LEU A 212 25.88 -0.74 7.35
N ASP A 213 25.59 0.51 6.98
CA ASP A 213 25.88 1.04 5.65
C ASP A 213 27.39 1.00 5.34
N ALA A 214 28.24 1.35 6.31
CA ALA A 214 29.69 1.23 6.15
C ALA A 214 30.14 -0.22 5.93
N LYS A 215 29.55 -1.18 6.66
CA LYS A 215 29.84 -2.61 6.47
C LYS A 215 29.36 -3.13 5.11
N HIS A 216 28.18 -2.70 4.65
CA HIS A 216 27.67 -3.06 3.34
C HIS A 216 28.56 -2.52 2.23
N ALA A 217 29.00 -1.26 2.32
CA ALA A 217 29.93 -0.68 1.36
C ALA A 217 31.27 -1.45 1.30
N GLU A 218 31.81 -1.89 2.44
CA GLU A 218 33.03 -2.70 2.49
C GLU A 218 32.83 -4.10 1.86
N ILE A 219 31.65 -4.70 2.05
CA ILE A 219 31.30 -5.98 1.43
C ILE A 219 31.17 -5.82 -0.09
N GLU A 220 30.48 -4.79 -0.56
CA GLU A 220 30.35 -4.48 -1.99
C GLU A 220 31.71 -4.25 -2.65
N GLU A 221 32.61 -3.52 -1.98
CA GLU A 221 33.97 -3.32 -2.49
C GLU A 221 34.76 -4.63 -2.55
N ARG A 222 34.67 -5.48 -1.52
CA ARG A 222 35.30 -6.81 -1.53
C ARG A 222 34.77 -7.71 -2.63
N GLU A 223 33.46 -7.74 -2.83
CA GLU A 223 32.82 -8.52 -3.90
C GLU A 223 33.23 -8.01 -5.29
N HIS A 224 33.23 -6.69 -5.47
CA HIS A 224 33.67 -6.06 -6.71
C HIS A 224 35.14 -6.38 -7.02
N MET A 225 36.02 -6.34 -6.03
CA MET A 225 37.42 -6.72 -6.20
C MET A 225 37.60 -8.21 -6.55
N ALA A 226 36.86 -9.10 -5.89
CA ALA A 226 36.87 -10.53 -6.20
C ALA A 226 36.37 -10.82 -7.62
N LEU A 227 35.36 -10.08 -8.09
CA LEU A 227 34.88 -10.16 -9.47
C LEU A 227 35.94 -9.69 -10.47
N LEU A 228 36.61 -8.58 -10.21
CA LEU A 228 37.70 -8.08 -11.05
C LEU A 228 38.87 -9.07 -11.12
N GLU A 229 39.24 -9.66 -9.98
CA GLU A 229 40.29 -10.68 -9.92
C GLU A 229 39.90 -11.93 -10.71
N ARG A 230 38.65 -12.39 -10.59
CA ARG A 230 38.13 -13.52 -11.38
C ARG A 230 38.11 -13.21 -12.88
N LEU A 231 37.71 -12.00 -13.27
CA LEU A 231 37.74 -11.55 -14.67
C LEU A 231 39.16 -11.47 -15.21
N LYS A 232 40.12 -11.03 -14.38
CA LYS A 232 41.54 -11.03 -14.73
C LYS A 232 42.08 -12.45 -14.89
N ALA A 233 41.77 -13.36 -13.98
CA ALA A 233 42.16 -14.76 -14.05
C ALA A 233 41.58 -15.46 -15.30
N LEU A 234 40.32 -15.19 -15.66
CA LEU A 234 39.69 -15.70 -16.88
C LEU A 234 40.35 -15.17 -18.16
N ARG A 235 40.85 -13.92 -18.12
CA ARG A 235 41.58 -13.29 -19.23
C ARG A 235 43.00 -13.84 -19.38
N GLU A 236 43.66 -14.13 -18.27
CA GLU A 236 45.03 -14.66 -18.24
C GLU A 236 45.11 -16.17 -18.51
N GLY A 237 44.08 -16.94 -18.11
CA GLY A 237 43.97 -18.37 -18.41
C GLY A 237 43.54 -18.72 -19.85
N HIS A 238 43.38 -17.73 -20.72
CA HIS A 238 43.05 -17.88 -22.15
C HIS A 238 44.25 -17.67 -23.10
N LYS A 239 45.49 -17.69 -22.58
CA LYS A 239 46.73 -17.79 -23.36
C LYS A 239 47.34 -19.17 -23.22
#